data_AF-X0QW54-F1
#
_entry.id   AF-X0QW54-F1
#
_cell.length_a   1.000
_cell.length_b   1.000
_cell.length_c   1.000
_cell.angle_alpha   90.00
_cell.angle_beta   90.00
_cell.angle_gamma   90.00
#
_symmetry.space_group_name_H-M   'P 1'
#
loop_
_entity.id
_entity.type
_entity.pdbx_description
1 polymer ?
#
loop_
_entity_poly.entity_id
_entity_poly.type
_entity_poly.pdbx_seq_one_letter_code
_entity_poly.pdbx_strand_id
1 'polypeptide(L)'
;MYALKGLFGFYDAGFSETEFFKQDAVYSKNEQRDMWEYVLNLDTFETQLLNYHLYEAKSARFDYYFIKQNCGYRSGEILELISDIKTTERVGPWYAPDYVFDQLLEHDNGADSLVSSVRYLPSEQTQLREKFVQLSSQYKPS
;
A
#
# COMPACT_ATOMS: atom_id res chain seq x y z
N MET A 1 17.49 -3.53 -17.34
CA MET A 1 18.00 -4.86 -16.93
C MET A 1 17.46 -5.34 -15.56
N TYR A 2 16.95 -4.44 -14.69
CA TYR A 2 16.35 -4.83 -13.40
C TYR A 2 14.93 -5.42 -13.50
N ALA A 3 14.11 -4.94 -14.46
CA ALA A 3 12.73 -5.38 -14.66
C ALA A 3 12.60 -6.87 -15.05
N LEU A 4 13.52 -7.40 -15.89
CA LEU A 4 13.50 -8.81 -16.32
C LEU A 4 13.75 -9.78 -15.16
N LYS A 5 14.64 -9.45 -14.22
CA LYS A 5 14.92 -10.31 -13.05
C LYS A 5 13.73 -10.39 -12.08
N GLY A 6 12.95 -9.31 -11.95
CA GLY A 6 11.76 -9.26 -11.09
C GLY A 6 10.57 -10.02 -11.67
N LEU A 7 10.49 -10.16 -13.01
CA LEU A 7 9.46 -10.98 -13.67
C LEU A 7 9.63 -12.49 -13.39
N PHE A 8 10.87 -12.95 -13.16
CA PHE A 8 11.20 -14.37 -13.01
C PHE A 8 11.57 -14.81 -11.57
N GLY A 9 11.42 -13.95 -10.56
CA GLY A 9 11.63 -14.38 -9.17
C GLY A 9 13.08 -14.37 -8.68
N PHE A 10 14.01 -13.68 -9.34
CA PHE A 10 15.44 -13.71 -8.96
C PHE A 10 15.84 -12.72 -7.86
N TYR A 11 14.88 -12.12 -7.16
CA TYR A 11 15.15 -11.25 -6.00
C TYR A 11 14.59 -11.89 -4.73
N ASP A 12 15.45 -12.01 -3.73
CA ASP A 12 15.11 -12.42 -2.37
C ASP A 12 14.27 -11.29 -1.75
N ALA A 13 13.01 -11.55 -1.41
CA ALA A 13 12.16 -10.59 -0.71
C ALA A 13 11.85 -11.07 0.70
N GLY A 14 11.70 -10.09 1.58
CA GLY A 14 11.39 -10.29 2.99
C GLY A 14 10.77 -9.02 3.55
N PHE A 15 10.10 -9.15 4.70
CA PHE A 15 9.61 -8.00 5.44
C PHE A 15 10.77 -7.36 6.21
N SER A 16 10.90 -6.03 6.12
CA SER A 16 11.84 -5.27 6.93
C SER A 16 11.08 -4.37 7.90
N GLU A 17 11.62 -4.22 9.11
CA GLU A 17 11.11 -3.24 10.06
C GLU A 17 11.81 -1.92 9.79
N THR A 18 11.06 -0.95 9.28
CA THR A 18 11.53 0.42 9.05
C THR A 18 10.51 1.38 9.62
N GLU A 19 10.99 2.48 10.21
CA GLU A 19 10.11 3.50 10.77
C GLU A 19 9.37 4.24 9.66
N PHE A 20 8.05 4.36 9.81
CA PHE A 20 7.15 4.98 8.83
C PHE A 20 7.64 6.34 8.32
N PHE A 21 8.14 7.21 9.20
CA PHE A 21 8.60 8.57 8.83
C PHE A 21 9.80 8.57 7.88
N LYS A 22 10.66 7.53 7.91
CA LYS A 22 11.79 7.42 6.99
C LYS A 22 11.29 7.08 5.59
N GLN A 23 10.29 6.21 5.50
CA GLN A 23 9.69 5.79 4.24
C GLN A 23 8.87 6.92 3.61
N ASP A 24 8.13 7.68 4.43
CA ASP A 24 7.42 8.89 4.00
C ASP A 24 8.38 9.92 3.38
N ALA A 25 9.51 10.20 4.04
CA ALA A 25 10.50 11.15 3.52
C ALA A 25 11.13 10.68 2.21
N VAL A 26 11.44 9.38 2.06
CA VAL A 26 11.98 8.83 0.81
C VAL A 26 10.96 8.96 -0.33
N TYR A 27 9.73 8.51 -0.12
CA TYR A 27 8.74 8.50 -1.20
C TYR A 27 8.19 9.89 -1.53
N SER A 28 7.83 10.68 -0.53
CA SER A 28 7.23 12.00 -0.72
C SER A 28 8.24 13.03 -1.24
N LYS A 29 9.47 13.02 -0.71
CA LYS A 29 10.48 14.05 -1.01
C LYS A 29 11.46 13.63 -2.10
N ASN A 30 12.06 12.45 -1.97
CA ASN A 30 13.10 12.03 -2.93
C ASN A 30 12.48 11.51 -4.23
N GLU A 31 11.45 10.66 -4.12
CA GLU A 31 10.78 10.07 -5.28
C GLU A 31 9.59 10.89 -5.80
N GLN A 32 9.17 11.93 -5.07
CA GLN A 32 8.06 12.82 -5.44
C GLN A 32 6.75 12.06 -5.71
N ARG A 33 6.49 11.01 -4.93
CA ARG A 33 5.29 10.19 -5.04
C ARG A 33 4.23 10.64 -4.06
N ASP A 34 3.01 10.78 -4.57
CA ASP A 34 1.84 10.92 -3.72
C ASP A 34 1.51 9.56 -3.07
N MET A 35 0.96 9.58 -1.85
CA MET A 35 0.67 8.37 -1.08
C MET A 35 -0.74 8.42 -0.49
N TRP A 36 -1.27 7.23 -0.20
CA TRP A 36 -2.53 7.01 0.50
C TRP A 36 -2.27 6.14 1.72
N GLU A 37 -2.76 6.58 2.87
CA GLU A 37 -2.73 5.81 4.12
C GLU A 37 -4.14 5.33 4.46
N TYR A 38 -4.30 4.01 4.60
CA TYR A 38 -5.55 3.36 4.98
C TYR A 38 -5.45 3.00 6.46
N VAL A 39 -6.23 3.68 7.30
CA VAL A 39 -6.23 3.45 8.76
C VAL A 39 -7.25 2.36 9.06
N LEU A 40 -6.78 1.22 9.56
CA LEU A 40 -7.64 0.06 9.83
C LEU A 40 -8.32 0.16 11.21
N ASN A 41 -9.56 -0.31 11.28
CA ASN A 41 -10.36 -0.43 12.50
C ASN A 41 -10.24 -1.85 13.05
N LEU A 42 -9.12 -2.14 13.72
CA LEU A 42 -8.84 -3.47 14.26
C LEU A 42 -9.17 -3.55 15.74
N ASP A 43 -9.75 -4.66 16.15
CA ASP A 43 -9.89 -4.99 17.56
C ASP A 43 -8.56 -5.48 18.17
N THR A 44 -8.58 -5.79 19.47
CA THR A 44 -7.38 -6.24 20.19
C THR A 44 -6.87 -7.59 19.69
N PHE A 45 -7.77 -8.50 19.31
CA PHE A 45 -7.41 -9.82 18.82
C PHE A 45 -6.79 -9.73 17.43
N GLU A 46 -7.42 -9.00 16.51
CA GLU A 46 -6.94 -8.78 15.13
C GLU A 46 -5.58 -8.09 15.13
N THR A 47 -5.40 -7.08 15.99
CA THR A 47 -4.12 -6.39 16.16
C THR A 47 -3.01 -7.34 16.63
N GLN A 48 -3.31 -8.22 17.59
CA GLN A 48 -2.33 -9.20 18.07
C GLN A 48 -2.01 -10.25 17.01
N LEU A 49 -3.02 -10.76 16.33
CA LEU A 49 -2.86 -11.72 15.23
C LEU A 49 -1.97 -11.17 14.13
N LEU A 50 -2.21 -9.92 13.72
CA LEU A 50 -1.40 -9.22 12.74
C LEU A 50 0.06 -9.08 13.20
N ASN A 51 0.29 -8.67 14.45
CA ASN A 51 1.63 -8.54 15.00
C ASN A 51 2.40 -9.87 15.02
N TYR A 52 1.73 -10.97 15.42
CA TYR A 52 2.35 -12.29 15.39
C TYR A 52 2.67 -12.76 13.99
N HIS A 53 1.74 -12.57 13.05
CA HIS A 53 1.95 -12.94 11.66
C HIS A 53 3.11 -12.16 11.04
N LEU A 54 3.19 -10.85 11.26
CA LEU A 54 4.30 -10.04 10.79
C LEU A 54 5.63 -10.44 11.45
N TYR A 55 5.62 -10.81 12.73
CA TYR A 55 6.81 -11.30 13.41
C TYR A 55 7.34 -12.61 12.80
N GLU A 56 6.45 -13.55 12.50
CA GLU A 56 6.80 -14.80 11.81
C GLU A 56 7.31 -14.52 10.38
N ALA A 57 6.61 -13.65 9.65
CA ALA A 57 6.93 -13.29 8.28
C ALA A 57 8.29 -12.58 8.15
N LYS A 58 8.77 -11.88 9.19
CA LYS A 58 10.13 -11.28 9.22
C LYS A 58 11.25 -12.32 9.05
N SER A 59 11.02 -13.56 9.48
CA SER A 59 12.01 -14.64 9.36
C SER A 59 11.86 -15.42 8.06
N ALA A 60 10.78 -15.20 7.32
CA ALA A 60 10.50 -15.87 6.06
C ALA A 60 11.20 -15.15 4.90
N ARG A 61 11.90 -15.93 4.07
CA ARG A 61 12.32 -15.49 2.73
C ARG A 61 11.33 -16.02 1.73
N PHE A 62 10.88 -15.16 0.82
CA PHE A 62 9.97 -15.55 -0.24
C PHE A 62 10.49 -15.10 -1.61
N ASP A 63 10.24 -15.95 -2.60
CA ASP A 63 10.55 -15.64 -3.99
C ASP A 63 9.63 -14.50 -4.46
N TYR A 64 10.21 -13.38 -4.88
CA TYR A 64 9.45 -12.22 -5.32
C TYR A 64 9.08 -12.32 -6.80
N TYR A 65 7.83 -12.68 -7.09
CA TYR A 65 7.31 -12.68 -8.47
C TYR A 65 6.49 -11.42 -8.75
N PHE A 66 7.06 -10.48 -9.49
CA PHE A 66 6.40 -9.21 -9.83
C PHE A 66 4.98 -9.38 -10.42
N ILE A 67 4.75 -10.49 -11.12
CA ILE A 67 3.50 -10.75 -11.84
C ILE A 67 2.38 -11.26 -10.93
N LYS A 68 2.67 -12.05 -9.88
CA LYS A 68 1.64 -12.74 -9.09
C LYS A 68 1.83 -12.76 -7.57
N GLN A 69 3.06 -12.60 -7.08
CA GLN A 69 3.40 -12.63 -5.65
C GLN A 69 4.19 -11.37 -5.31
N ASN A 70 3.68 -10.22 -5.78
CA ASN A 70 4.26 -8.92 -5.54
C ASN A 70 3.78 -8.37 -4.18
N CYS A 71 4.24 -7.16 -3.84
CA CYS A 71 3.87 -6.48 -2.61
C CYS A 71 2.35 -6.33 -2.44
N GLY A 72 1.59 -6.06 -3.50
CA GLY A 72 0.13 -5.96 -3.43
C GLY A 72 -0.53 -7.27 -3.01
N TYR A 73 -0.08 -8.39 -3.58
CA TYR A 73 -0.58 -9.73 -3.21
C TYR A 73 -0.29 -10.06 -1.74
N ARG A 74 0.93 -9.80 -1.27
CA ARG A 74 1.32 -10.02 0.14
C ARG A 74 0.54 -9.14 1.10
N SER A 75 0.28 -7.88 0.74
CA SER A 75 -0.61 -7.01 1.50
C SER A 75 -2.03 -7.57 1.55
N GLY A 76 -2.51 -8.16 0.44
CA GLY A 76 -3.81 -8.80 0.38
C GLY A 76 -3.94 -10.02 1.31
N GLU A 77 -2.94 -10.89 1.36
CA GLU A 77 -2.90 -12.03 2.29
C GLU A 77 -2.98 -11.57 3.76
N ILE A 78 -2.30 -10.46 4.09
CA ILE A 78 -2.36 -9.87 5.43
C ILE A 78 -3.77 -9.33 5.73
N LEU A 79 -4.44 -8.72 4.77
CA LEU A 79 -5.80 -8.22 4.95
C LEU A 79 -6.82 -9.36 5.09
N GLU A 80 -6.64 -10.44 4.33
CA GLU A 80 -7.46 -11.67 4.44
C GLU A 80 -7.29 -12.40 5.78
N LEU A 81 -6.17 -12.20 6.48
CA LEU A 81 -5.95 -12.76 7.81
C LEU A 81 -6.82 -12.08 8.89
N ILE A 82 -7.07 -10.79 8.71
CA ILE A 82 -7.73 -9.92 9.70
C ILE A 82 -9.13 -9.49 9.25
N SER A 83 -9.63 -10.03 8.14
CA SER A 83 -10.96 -9.71 7.63
C SER A 83 -11.51 -10.84 6.76
N ASP A 84 -12.82 -10.84 6.54
CA ASP A 84 -13.47 -11.77 5.62
C ASP A 84 -13.31 -11.35 4.14
N ILE A 85 -12.60 -10.25 3.86
CA ILE A 85 -12.44 -9.70 2.51
C ILE A 85 -11.41 -10.52 1.74
N LYS A 86 -11.86 -11.18 0.66
CA LYS A 86 -11.04 -12.04 -0.19
C LYS A 86 -10.29 -11.26 -1.29
N THR A 87 -9.27 -10.50 -0.89
CA THR A 87 -8.46 -9.65 -1.78
C THR A 87 -7.55 -10.41 -2.77
N THR A 88 -7.32 -11.70 -2.57
CA THR A 88 -6.40 -12.55 -3.35
C THR A 88 -7.11 -13.54 -4.29
N GLU A 89 -8.43 -13.69 -4.17
CA GLU A 89 -9.22 -14.69 -4.93
C GLU A 89 -9.33 -14.39 -6.44
N ARG A 90 -8.87 -13.23 -6.91
CA ARG A 90 -8.96 -12.85 -8.32
C ARG A 90 -8.09 -13.75 -9.20
N VAL A 91 -8.73 -14.66 -9.93
CA VAL A 91 -8.07 -15.65 -10.80
C VAL A 91 -7.62 -14.98 -12.11
N GLY A 92 -6.32 -14.71 -12.25
CA GLY A 92 -5.75 -14.14 -13.49
C GLY A 92 -4.27 -14.47 -13.68
N PRO A 93 -3.70 -14.24 -14.88
CA PRO A 93 -2.27 -14.41 -15.13
C PRO A 93 -1.41 -13.33 -14.44
N TRP A 94 -2.03 -12.28 -13.91
CA TRP A 94 -1.37 -11.11 -13.31
C TRP A 94 -2.18 -10.57 -12.12
N TYR A 95 -1.48 -10.12 -11.08
CA TYR A 95 -2.01 -9.40 -9.92
C TYR A 95 -1.43 -7.98 -9.91
N ALA A 96 -2.26 -6.99 -10.19
CA ALA A 96 -1.85 -5.59 -10.13
C ALA A 96 -1.64 -5.14 -8.67
N PRO A 97 -0.61 -4.35 -8.35
CA PRO A 97 -0.42 -3.85 -6.99
C PRO A 97 -1.61 -3.04 -6.44
N ASP A 98 -2.36 -2.36 -7.31
CA ASP A 98 -3.53 -1.55 -6.98
C ASP A 98 -4.78 -2.38 -6.66
N TYR A 99 -4.85 -3.64 -7.08
CA TYR A 99 -6.03 -4.50 -6.88
C TYR A 99 -6.41 -4.73 -5.42
N VAL A 100 -5.41 -4.80 -4.53
CA VAL A 100 -5.68 -4.96 -3.11
C VAL A 100 -6.51 -3.79 -2.56
N PHE A 101 -6.28 -2.57 -3.06
CA PHE A 101 -7.00 -1.38 -2.62
C PHE A 101 -8.38 -1.28 -3.25
N ASP A 102 -8.52 -1.65 -4.53
CA ASP A 102 -9.84 -1.72 -5.18
C ASP A 102 -10.74 -2.72 -4.45
N GLN A 103 -10.24 -3.93 -4.17
CA GLN A 103 -11.00 -4.96 -3.47
C GLN A 103 -11.33 -4.54 -2.03
N LEU A 104 -10.39 -3.90 -1.34
CA LEU A 104 -10.63 -3.35 -0.02
C LEU A 104 -11.78 -2.34 -0.07
N LEU A 105 -11.72 -1.33 -0.93
CA LEU A 105 -12.75 -0.29 -1.02
C LEU A 105 -14.12 -0.81 -1.53
N GLU A 106 -14.13 -1.81 -2.42
CA GLU A 106 -15.36 -2.41 -2.95
C GLU A 106 -16.11 -3.24 -1.89
N HIS A 107 -15.38 -3.95 -1.03
CA HIS A 107 -15.96 -4.88 -0.07
C HIS A 107 -16.11 -4.31 1.34
N ASP A 108 -15.47 -3.17 1.61
CA ASP A 108 -15.49 -2.49 2.90
C ASP A 108 -16.63 -1.45 3.02
N ASN A 109 -17.88 -1.92 2.86
CA ASN A 109 -19.06 -1.06 2.81
C ASN A 109 -20.13 -1.40 3.88
N GLY A 110 -19.73 -2.12 4.94
CA GLY A 110 -20.61 -2.59 6.01
C GLY A 110 -20.64 -1.70 7.25
N ALA A 111 -21.50 -2.05 8.22
CA ALA A 111 -21.50 -1.42 9.55
C ALA A 111 -20.21 -1.69 10.33
N ASP A 112 -19.54 -2.80 10.03
CA ASP A 112 -18.25 -3.21 10.57
C ASP A 112 -17.16 -3.04 9.50
N SER A 113 -16.93 -1.78 9.10
CA SER A 113 -15.92 -1.44 8.10
C SER A 113 -14.51 -1.63 8.65
N LEU A 114 -13.64 -2.29 7.86
CA LEU A 114 -12.24 -2.54 8.15
C LEU A 114 -11.40 -1.27 8.05
N VAL A 115 -11.70 -0.35 7.13
CA VAL A 115 -10.99 0.93 6.95
C VAL A 115 -11.76 2.04 7.64
N SER A 116 -11.21 2.54 8.74
CA SER A 116 -11.76 3.70 9.45
C SER A 116 -11.65 5.00 8.67
N SER A 117 -10.55 5.20 7.94
CA SER A 117 -10.30 6.40 7.15
C SER A 117 -9.19 6.20 6.12
N VAL A 118 -9.25 7.00 5.06
CA VAL A 118 -8.20 7.10 4.05
C VAL A 118 -7.63 8.52 4.07
N ARG A 119 -6.31 8.65 4.23
CA ARG A 119 -5.61 9.93 4.21
C ARG A 119 -4.76 10.05 2.97
N TYR A 120 -4.93 11.14 2.23
CA TYR A 120 -4.06 11.50 1.13
C TYR A 120 -2.86 12.29 1.62
N LEU A 121 -1.66 11.85 1.23
CA LEU A 121 -0.38 12.44 1.58
C LEU A 121 0.29 12.94 0.29
N PRO A 122 0.13 14.23 -0.07
CA PRO A 122 0.70 14.75 -1.30
C PRO A 122 2.22 14.87 -1.23
N SER A 123 2.89 14.55 -2.32
CA SER A 123 4.33 14.79 -2.51
C SER A 123 4.67 16.28 -2.42
N GLU A 124 5.95 16.59 -2.16
CA GLU A 124 6.43 17.99 -2.22
C GLU A 124 6.16 18.62 -3.60
N GLN A 125 6.28 17.84 -4.67
CA GLN A 125 5.97 18.30 -6.03
C GLN A 125 4.48 18.64 -6.20
N THR A 126 3.57 17.80 -5.72
CA THR A 126 2.13 18.08 -5.77
C THR A 126 1.78 19.31 -4.95
N GLN A 127 2.32 19.44 -3.74
CA GLN A 127 2.10 20.62 -2.91
C GLN A 127 2.62 21.91 -3.57
N LEU A 128 3.78 21.88 -4.22
CA LEU A 128 4.33 23.02 -4.97
C LEU A 128 3.44 23.40 -6.16
N ARG A 129 2.97 22.40 -6.91
CA ARG A 129 2.06 22.59 -8.06
C ARG A 129 0.74 23.23 -7.61
N GLU A 130 0.15 22.74 -6.52
CA GLU A 130 -1.08 23.28 -5.96
C GLU A 130 -0.92 24.75 -5.54
N LYS A 131 0.17 25.08 -4.83
CA LYS A 131 0.48 26.47 -4.44
C LYS A 131 0.64 27.37 -5.67
N PHE A 132 1.31 26.89 -6.71
CA PHE A 132 1.47 27.65 -7.96
C PHE A 132 0.12 27.93 -8.65
N VAL A 133 -0.77 26.94 -8.71
CA VAL A 133 -2.12 27.08 -9.28
C VAL A 133 -2.97 28.05 -8.45
N GLN A 134 -2.88 28.00 -7.12
CA GLN A 134 -3.60 28.94 -6.26
C GLN A 134 -3.15 30.39 -6.50
N LEU A 135 -1.83 30.63 -6.58
CA LEU A 135 -1.28 31.96 -6.87
C LEU A 135 -1.71 32.49 -8.24
N SER A 136 -1.72 31.65 -9.28
CA SER A 136 -2.15 32.06 -10.62
C SER A 136 -3.65 32.36 -10.70
N SER A 137 -4.48 31.64 -9.93
CA SER A 137 -5.92 31.91 -9.84
C SER A 137 -6.24 33.23 -9.13
N GLN A 138 -5.41 33.62 -8.17
CA GLN A 138 -5.51 34.89 -7.44
C GLN A 138 -5.06 36.08 -8.30
N TYR A 139 -4.18 35.84 -9.27
CA TYR A 139 -3.74 36.84 -10.24
C TYR A 139 -4.60 36.79 -11.51
N LYS A 140 -5.84 37.29 -11.43
CA LYS A 140 -6.61 37.67 -12.64
C LYS A 140 -6.29 39.12 -12.98
N PRO A 141 -5.60 39.42 -14.11
CA PRO A 141 -5.41 40.79 -14.53
C PRO A 141 -6.77 41.41 -14.88
N SER A 142 -7.01 42.61 -14.34
CA SER A 142 -8.17 43.47 -14.61
C SER A 142 -8.14 44.05 -16.01
#